data_AF-A0A353VR96-F1
#
_entry.id   AF-A0A353VR96-F1
#
_cell.length_a   1.000
_cell.length_b   1.000
_cell.length_c   1.000
_cell.angle_alpha   90.00
_cell.angle_beta   90.00
_cell.angle_gamma   90.00
#
_symmetry.space_group_name_H-M   'P 1'
#
loop_
_entity.id
_entity.type
_entity.pdbx_description
1 polymer ?
#
loop_
_entity_poly.entity_id
_entity_poly.type
_entity_poly.pdbx_seq_one_letter_code
_entity_poly.pdbx_strand_id
1 'polypeptide(L)'
;MSAFGHSFGLVAALLYVCLLVGIYALRDRWQLHRLLSGRKACIISITIVLFLLLIFGLTPQDGSRDSISGVLGFRDMSLSPIFILALLLLATTVTLNTIEDIHRFTRHRLGVTCAHLGLSVILVAGLFGTGDTVQARMIAMPNEPDRQAWNESTDEYIKLPFELTLKDFSVHKYSSEVTLTLPDGRSSEIKIAVNHPAKVGSWRIYQSDYLSDTERGEFASIFKCVYSPMSEVLRIALWLLLVSAAAMVFFSGFKPRFGKESSSEKKSLGQSDLSARDCSIGKSKEKEGRL
;
A
#
# COMPACT_ATOMS: atom_id res chain seq x y z
N MET A 1 -8.38 17.78 25.79
CA MET A 1 -8.51 16.33 26.07
C MET A 1 -7.61 15.55 25.12
N SER A 2 -6.85 14.62 25.68
CA SER A 2 -6.14 13.47 25.09
C SER A 2 -5.33 13.63 23.79
N ALA A 3 -4.00 13.63 23.95
CA ALA A 3 -2.98 13.25 22.96
C ALA A 3 -3.13 11.80 22.42
N PHE A 4 -4.20 11.08 22.80
CA PHE A 4 -4.55 9.73 22.35
C PHE A 4 -5.62 9.70 21.24
N GLY A 5 -6.14 10.85 20.81
CA GLY A 5 -7.23 10.91 19.81
C GLY A 5 -6.84 10.58 18.36
N HIS A 6 -5.55 10.40 18.06
CA HIS A 6 -5.05 10.38 16.67
C HIS A 6 -4.13 9.18 16.34
N SER A 7 -4.28 8.07 17.05
CA SER A 7 -3.52 6.85 16.81
C SER A 7 -4.38 5.59 16.81
N PHE A 8 -5.71 5.71 16.66
CA PHE A 8 -6.60 4.56 16.67
C PHE A 8 -6.26 3.60 15.53
N GLY A 9 -5.99 4.12 14.33
CA GLY A 9 -5.54 3.36 13.18
C GLY A 9 -4.23 2.61 13.41
N LEU A 10 -3.28 3.24 14.13
CA LEU A 10 -2.01 2.58 14.51
C LEU A 10 -2.24 1.42 15.46
N VAL A 11 -3.04 1.63 16.50
CA VAL A 11 -3.34 0.60 17.50
C VAL A 11 -4.13 -0.55 16.86
N ALA A 12 -5.11 -0.24 16.00
CA ALA A 12 -5.89 -1.23 15.26
C ALA A 12 -5.02 -2.06 14.31
N ALA A 13 -4.11 -1.42 13.57
CA ALA A 13 -3.15 -2.10 12.71
C ALA A 13 -2.22 -3.05 13.49
N LEU A 14 -1.69 -2.59 14.64
CA LEU A 14 -0.84 -3.42 15.50
C LEU A 14 -1.61 -4.61 16.07
N LEU A 15 -2.83 -4.39 16.57
CA LEU A 15 -3.70 -5.45 17.09
C LEU A 15 -4.02 -6.48 16.00
N TYR A 16 -4.32 -6.03 14.78
CA TYR A 16 -4.56 -6.89 13.63
C TYR A 16 -3.34 -7.75 13.29
N VAL A 17 -2.14 -7.17 13.24
CA VAL A 17 -0.90 -7.93 12.99
C VAL A 17 -0.63 -8.93 14.11
N CYS A 18 -0.79 -8.54 15.38
CA CYS A 18 -0.66 -9.43 16.53
C CYS A 18 -1.64 -10.62 16.45
N LEU A 19 -2.88 -10.38 16.03
CA LEU A 19 -3.88 -11.43 15.81
C LEU A 19 -3.44 -12.40 14.72
N LEU A 20 -2.88 -11.92 13.61
CA LEU A 20 -2.35 -12.80 12.55
C LEU A 20 -1.14 -13.62 13.00
N VAL A 21 -0.26 -13.04 13.82
CA VAL A 21 0.85 -13.78 14.45
C VAL A 21 0.30 -14.88 15.36
N GLY A 22 -0.76 -14.60 16.12
CA GLY A 22 -1.48 -15.60 16.91
C GLY A 22 -2.03 -16.73 16.05
N ILE A 23 -2.74 -16.42 14.96
CA ILE A 23 -3.27 -17.42 14.01
C ILE A 23 -2.13 -18.28 13.44
N TYR A 24 -0.99 -17.68 13.11
CA TYR A 24 0.19 -18.39 12.63
C TYR A 24 0.80 -19.31 13.70
N ALA A 25 0.86 -18.87 14.96
CA ALA A 25 1.35 -19.71 16.07
C ALA A 25 0.45 -20.95 16.30
N LEU A 26 -0.86 -20.82 16.05
CA LEU A 26 -1.82 -21.92 16.11
C LEU A 26 -1.96 -22.71 14.79
N ARG A 27 -1.05 -22.51 13.82
CA ARG A 27 -1.13 -23.11 12.47
C ARG A 27 -1.29 -24.63 12.47
N ASP A 28 -0.67 -25.32 13.42
CA ASP A 28 -0.66 -26.79 13.46
C ASP A 28 -2.01 -27.37 13.90
N ARG A 29 -2.81 -26.57 14.62
CA ARG A 29 -4.13 -26.96 15.12
C ARG A 29 -5.28 -26.51 14.22
N TRP A 30 -5.15 -25.39 13.51
CA TRP A 30 -6.27 -24.72 12.84
C TRP A 30 -6.22 -24.86 11.31
N GLN A 31 -7.28 -25.43 10.72
CA GLN A 31 -7.42 -25.54 9.25
C GLN A 31 -7.51 -24.16 8.56
N LEU A 32 -7.93 -23.13 9.31
CA LEU A 32 -8.09 -21.75 8.82
C LEU A 32 -6.78 -21.18 8.25
N HIS A 33 -5.64 -21.44 8.91
CA HIS A 33 -4.32 -21.02 8.42
C HIS A 33 -4.03 -21.61 7.04
N ARG A 34 -4.29 -22.91 6.86
CA ARG A 34 -4.08 -23.63 5.59
C ARG A 34 -4.98 -23.12 4.46
N LEU A 35 -6.19 -22.67 4.79
CA LEU A 35 -7.08 -22.06 3.81
C LEU A 35 -6.58 -20.67 3.39
N LEU A 36 -6.24 -19.80 4.36
CA LEU A 36 -5.87 -18.40 4.11
C LEU A 36 -4.46 -18.21 3.52
N SER A 37 -3.47 -18.97 4.00
CA SER A 37 -2.07 -18.89 3.51
C SER A 37 -1.83 -19.73 2.24
N GLY A 38 -2.81 -20.54 1.82
CA GLY A 38 -2.68 -21.36 0.63
C GLY A 38 -2.42 -20.55 -0.65
N ARG A 39 -1.59 -21.08 -1.57
CA ARG A 39 -1.32 -20.45 -2.88
C ARG A 39 -2.59 -20.12 -3.65
N LYS A 40 -3.60 -20.99 -3.57
CA LYS A 40 -4.91 -20.81 -4.21
C LYS A 40 -5.63 -19.58 -3.65
N ALA A 41 -5.62 -19.38 -2.33
CA ALA A 41 -6.27 -18.24 -1.70
C ALA A 41 -5.61 -16.91 -2.07
N CYS A 42 -4.27 -16.88 -2.15
CA CYS A 42 -3.54 -15.71 -2.64
C CYS A 42 -3.99 -15.33 -4.07
N ILE A 43 -3.98 -16.29 -5.01
CA ILE A 43 -4.41 -16.06 -6.40
C ILE A 43 -5.86 -15.58 -6.45
N ILE A 44 -6.76 -16.21 -5.71
CA ILE A 44 -8.18 -15.80 -5.64
C ILE A 44 -8.31 -14.36 -5.12
N SER A 45 -7.60 -14.02 -4.03
CA SER A 45 -7.66 -12.66 -3.45
C SER A 45 -7.14 -11.59 -4.41
N ILE A 46 -6.02 -11.86 -5.11
CA ILE A 46 -5.47 -10.95 -6.11
C ILE A 46 -6.45 -10.78 -7.28
N THR A 47 -7.01 -11.87 -7.80
CA THR A 47 -7.97 -11.82 -8.91
C THR A 47 -9.22 -11.02 -8.55
N ILE A 48 -9.77 -11.21 -7.35
CA ILE A 48 -10.93 -10.45 -6.87
C ILE A 48 -10.59 -8.95 -6.78
N VAL A 49 -9.45 -8.59 -6.17
CA VAL A 49 -9.04 -7.19 -6.03
C VAL A 49 -8.79 -6.56 -7.40
N LEU A 50 -8.11 -7.25 -8.31
CA LEU A 50 -7.89 -6.74 -9.68
C LEU A 50 -9.20 -6.53 -10.44
N PHE A 51 -10.16 -7.44 -10.30
CA PHE A 51 -11.48 -7.29 -10.92
C PHE A 51 -12.23 -6.09 -10.35
N LEU A 52 -12.22 -5.89 -9.02
CA LEU A 52 -12.85 -4.72 -8.41
C LEU A 52 -12.14 -3.42 -8.78
N LEU A 53 -10.80 -3.41 -8.88
CA LEU A 53 -10.04 -2.25 -9.35
C LEU A 53 -10.35 -1.91 -10.81
N LEU A 54 -10.61 -2.90 -11.66
CA LEU A 54 -11.09 -2.66 -13.03
C LEU A 54 -12.44 -1.96 -13.03
N ILE A 55 -13.41 -2.43 -12.22
CA ILE A 55 -14.72 -1.77 -12.10
C ILE A 55 -14.54 -0.34 -11.55
N PHE A 56 -13.64 -0.16 -10.57
CA PHE A 56 -13.34 1.14 -9.96
C PHE A 56 -12.81 2.14 -10.99
N GLY A 57 -11.89 1.71 -11.86
CA GLY A 57 -11.34 2.56 -12.91
C GLY A 57 -12.32 2.88 -14.04
N LEU A 58 -13.34 2.04 -14.26
CA LEU A 58 -14.34 2.21 -15.33
C LEU A 58 -15.63 2.92 -14.88
N THR A 59 -15.88 3.01 -13.57
CA THR A 59 -17.12 3.57 -13.03
C THR A 59 -16.89 5.01 -12.54
N PRO A 60 -17.63 6.00 -13.04
CA PRO A 60 -17.59 7.35 -12.50
C PRO A 60 -17.93 7.38 -11.00
N GLN A 61 -17.10 8.07 -10.22
CA GLN A 61 -17.31 8.26 -8.78
C GLN A 61 -18.03 9.60 -8.57
N ASP A 62 -19.37 9.61 -8.68
CA ASP A 62 -20.20 10.82 -8.64
C ASP A 62 -21.02 11.00 -7.35
N GLY A 63 -20.90 10.08 -6.38
CA GLY A 63 -21.53 10.15 -5.05
C GLY A 63 -23.07 10.14 -5.02
N SER A 64 -23.75 10.05 -6.18
CA SER A 64 -25.21 10.08 -6.25
C SER A 64 -25.83 8.71 -5.91
N ARG A 65 -26.91 8.66 -5.12
CA ARG A 65 -27.48 7.39 -4.61
C ARG A 65 -28.67 6.84 -5.39
N ASP A 66 -29.09 7.49 -6.46
CA ASP A 66 -30.41 7.27 -7.06
C ASP A 66 -30.51 6.02 -7.97
N SER A 67 -29.57 5.06 -7.87
CA SER A 67 -29.50 3.90 -8.78
C SER A 67 -29.05 2.62 -8.06
N ILE A 68 -29.37 1.45 -8.65
CA ILE A 68 -29.01 0.10 -8.14
C ILE A 68 -27.48 -0.04 -7.93
N SER A 69 -26.67 0.61 -8.76
CA SER A 69 -25.21 0.69 -8.61
C SER A 69 -24.75 1.43 -7.35
N GLY A 70 -25.56 2.37 -6.84
CA GLY A 70 -25.35 3.04 -5.56
C GLY A 70 -25.59 2.11 -4.37
N VAL A 71 -26.54 1.18 -4.46
CA VAL A 71 -26.86 0.23 -3.38
C VAL A 71 -25.77 -0.83 -3.20
N LEU A 72 -25.15 -1.29 -4.29
CA LEU A 72 -23.98 -2.18 -4.22
C LEU A 72 -22.68 -1.44 -3.82
N GLY A 73 -22.72 -0.12 -3.70
CA GLY A 73 -21.58 0.70 -3.30
C GLY A 73 -20.52 0.88 -4.39
N PHE A 74 -20.88 0.73 -5.68
CA PHE A 74 -19.92 0.91 -6.78
C PHE A 74 -19.60 2.39 -7.08
N ARG A 75 -20.44 3.32 -6.62
CA ARG A 75 -20.24 4.77 -6.80
C ARG A 75 -19.32 5.41 -5.77
N ASP A 76 -19.28 4.87 -4.55
CA ASP A 76 -18.34 5.23 -3.47
C ASP A 76 -17.46 4.01 -3.16
N MET A 77 -16.71 3.53 -4.16
CA MET A 77 -16.05 2.24 -4.10
C MET A 77 -15.02 2.13 -2.96
N SER A 78 -14.34 3.23 -2.63
CA SER A 78 -13.34 3.26 -1.54
C SER A 78 -13.92 2.97 -0.16
N LEU A 79 -15.21 3.27 0.02
CA LEU A 79 -15.96 3.02 1.25
C LEU A 79 -16.85 1.77 1.14
N SER A 80 -16.87 1.10 -0.02
CA SER A 80 -17.68 -0.09 -0.23
C SER A 80 -17.20 -1.25 0.63
N PRO A 81 -18.10 -1.90 1.40
CA PRO A 81 -17.75 -3.06 2.21
C PRO A 81 -17.14 -4.21 1.40
N ILE A 82 -17.57 -4.40 0.16
CA ILE A 82 -17.07 -5.46 -0.73
C ILE A 82 -15.59 -5.22 -1.06
N PHE A 83 -15.23 -3.98 -1.37
CA PHE A 83 -13.87 -3.59 -1.67
C PHE A 83 -12.97 -3.68 -0.44
N ILE A 84 -13.44 -3.18 0.72
CA ILE A 84 -12.72 -3.28 1.99
C ILE A 84 -12.49 -4.74 2.39
N LEU A 85 -13.49 -5.62 2.25
CA LEU A 85 -13.36 -7.04 2.57
C LEU A 85 -12.38 -7.74 1.62
N ALA A 86 -12.40 -7.42 0.34
CA ALA A 86 -11.45 -7.96 -0.64
C ALA A 86 -10.01 -7.53 -0.34
N LEU A 87 -9.81 -6.24 0.00
CA LEU A 87 -8.51 -5.73 0.44
C LEU A 87 -8.06 -6.35 1.76
N LEU A 88 -8.98 -6.54 2.72
CA LEU A 88 -8.69 -7.20 4.00
C LEU A 88 -8.29 -8.67 3.79
N LEU A 89 -8.96 -9.38 2.87
CA LEU A 89 -8.59 -10.74 2.50
C LEU A 89 -7.19 -10.78 1.89
N LEU A 90 -6.90 -9.90 0.92
CA LEU A 90 -5.57 -9.80 0.30
C LEU A 90 -4.49 -9.43 1.34
N ALA A 91 -4.76 -8.47 2.22
CA ALA A 91 -3.88 -8.09 3.31
C ALA A 91 -3.60 -9.28 4.24
N THR A 92 -4.63 -10.05 4.57
CA THR A 92 -4.51 -11.24 5.44
C THR A 92 -3.63 -12.31 4.79
N THR A 93 -3.88 -12.66 3.53
CA THR A 93 -3.13 -13.72 2.83
C THR A 93 -1.66 -13.33 2.63
N VAL A 94 -1.39 -12.08 2.22
CA VAL A 94 -0.03 -11.56 2.02
C VAL A 94 0.71 -11.48 3.36
N THR A 95 0.07 -10.99 4.43
CA THR A 95 0.71 -10.84 5.74
C THR A 95 1.04 -12.21 6.36
N LEU A 96 0.15 -13.20 6.29
CA LEU A 96 0.43 -14.56 6.77
C LEU A 96 1.61 -15.20 6.00
N ASN A 97 1.65 -15.05 4.68
CA ASN A 97 2.77 -15.53 3.87
C ASN A 97 4.07 -14.81 4.22
N THR A 98 4.01 -13.51 4.51
CA THR A 98 5.15 -12.73 4.97
C THR A 98 5.69 -13.26 6.30
N ILE A 99 4.81 -13.58 7.25
CA ILE A 99 5.20 -14.18 8.54
C ILE A 99 5.88 -15.53 8.32
N GLU A 100 5.37 -16.36 7.40
CA GLU A 100 6.01 -17.64 7.08
C GLU A 100 7.39 -17.46 6.44
N ASP A 101 7.53 -16.52 5.50
CA ASP A 101 8.81 -16.21 4.84
C ASP A 101 9.85 -15.67 5.83
N ILE A 102 9.43 -14.86 6.80
CA ILE A 102 10.29 -14.37 7.89
C ILE A 102 10.71 -15.51 8.82
N HIS A 103 9.82 -16.47 9.12
CA HIS A 103 10.16 -17.61 9.97
C HIS A 103 11.12 -18.59 9.27
N ARG A 104 10.96 -18.82 7.96
CA ARG A 104 11.82 -19.72 7.16
C ARG A 104 12.92 -18.94 6.41
N PHE A 105 13.44 -17.91 7.05
CA PHE A 105 14.30 -16.91 6.42
C PHE A 105 15.58 -17.50 5.82
N THR A 106 15.90 -17.08 4.59
CA THR A 106 17.17 -17.41 3.91
C THR A 106 17.73 -16.17 3.22
N ARG A 107 19.04 -15.92 3.34
CA ARG A 107 19.68 -14.70 2.80
C ARG A 107 19.52 -14.53 1.30
N HIS A 108 19.44 -15.62 0.54
CA HIS A 108 19.22 -15.57 -0.91
C HIS A 108 17.80 -15.07 -1.28
N ARG A 109 16.82 -15.18 -0.39
CA ARG A 109 15.43 -14.76 -0.65
C ARG A 109 15.09 -13.42 -0.02
N LEU A 110 16.08 -12.69 0.49
CA LEU A 110 15.94 -11.39 1.12
C LEU A 110 15.05 -10.43 0.33
N GLY A 111 15.31 -10.28 -0.98
CA GLY A 111 14.48 -9.43 -1.84
C GLY A 111 13.00 -9.84 -1.82
N VAL A 112 12.70 -11.13 -1.94
CA VAL A 112 11.30 -11.62 -1.96
C VAL A 112 10.61 -11.38 -0.63
N THR A 113 11.29 -11.65 0.48
CA THR A 113 10.75 -11.38 1.81
C THR A 113 10.52 -9.89 2.04
N CYS A 114 11.46 -9.02 1.61
CA CYS A 114 11.29 -7.56 1.70
C CYS A 114 10.13 -7.05 0.84
N ALA A 115 9.89 -7.63 -0.34
CA ALA A 115 8.74 -7.29 -1.18
C ALA A 115 7.42 -7.61 -0.48
N HIS A 116 7.27 -8.84 0.02
CA HIS A 116 6.06 -9.27 0.72
C HIS A 116 5.82 -8.46 1.99
N LEU A 117 6.89 -8.16 2.74
CA LEU A 117 6.83 -7.27 3.91
C LEU A 117 6.39 -5.86 3.53
N GLY A 118 7.01 -5.24 2.52
CA GLY A 118 6.62 -3.91 2.06
C GLY A 118 5.16 -3.86 1.62
N LEU A 119 4.71 -4.84 0.83
CA LEU A 119 3.32 -4.92 0.38
C LEU A 119 2.33 -5.14 1.55
N SER A 120 2.66 -6.03 2.49
CA SER A 120 1.87 -6.26 3.70
C SER A 120 1.70 -4.97 4.50
N VAL A 121 2.79 -4.24 4.75
CA VAL A 121 2.74 -2.97 5.49
C VAL A 121 1.90 -1.92 4.77
N ILE A 122 2.01 -1.81 3.44
CA ILE A 122 1.17 -0.87 2.65
C ILE A 122 -0.31 -1.22 2.77
N LEU A 123 -0.67 -2.49 2.61
CA LEU A 123 -2.08 -2.91 2.67
C LEU A 123 -2.68 -2.68 4.06
N VAL A 124 -1.95 -3.04 5.12
CA VAL A 124 -2.41 -2.83 6.51
C VAL A 124 -2.49 -1.34 6.83
N ALA A 125 -1.47 -0.54 6.46
CA ALA A 125 -1.50 0.91 6.68
C ALA A 125 -2.62 1.59 5.86
N GLY A 126 -2.93 1.10 4.66
CA GLY A 126 -4.03 1.60 3.84
C GLY A 126 -5.40 1.30 4.44
N LEU A 127 -5.60 0.09 4.97
CA LEU A 127 -6.87 -0.34 5.57
C LEU A 127 -7.19 0.38 6.89
N PHE A 128 -6.18 0.57 7.75
CA PHE A 128 -6.39 1.12 9.10
C PHE A 128 -5.96 2.58 9.24
N GLY A 129 -5.17 3.12 8.32
CA GLY A 129 -4.59 4.46 8.43
C GLY A 129 -5.47 5.62 7.95
N THR A 130 -6.58 5.34 7.26
CA THR A 130 -7.50 6.37 6.73
C THR A 130 -8.32 7.05 7.83
N GLY A 131 -8.65 6.34 8.91
CA GLY A 131 -9.50 6.87 9.98
C GLY A 131 -8.87 8.00 10.80
N ASP A 132 -7.54 8.07 10.86
CA ASP A 132 -6.84 9.06 11.68
C ASP A 132 -6.39 10.30 10.89
N THR A 133 -6.66 10.36 9.58
CA THR A 133 -6.24 11.51 8.76
C THR A 133 -7.20 12.68 8.92
N VAL A 134 -6.66 13.86 9.20
CA VAL A 134 -7.45 15.11 9.29
C VAL A 134 -6.98 16.06 8.21
N GLN A 135 -7.92 16.59 7.44
CA GLN A 135 -7.66 17.63 6.44
C GLN A 135 -8.37 18.91 6.87
N ALA A 136 -7.57 19.93 7.19
CA ALA A 136 -8.08 21.22 7.61
C ALA A 136 -7.56 22.33 6.70
N ARG A 137 -8.42 23.30 6.41
CA ARG A 137 -8.12 24.48 5.61
C ARG A 137 -8.02 25.70 6.53
N MET A 138 -6.95 26.45 6.40
CA MET A 138 -6.71 27.67 7.18
C MET A 138 -6.54 28.84 6.21
N ILE A 139 -7.17 29.96 6.54
CA ILE A 139 -7.01 31.21 5.80
C ILE A 139 -6.11 32.09 6.67
N ALA A 140 -4.89 32.33 6.21
CA ALA A 140 -3.93 33.16 6.94
C ALA A 140 -3.94 34.58 6.40
N MET A 141 -4.28 35.54 7.25
CA MET A 141 -4.19 36.95 6.93
C MET A 141 -2.74 37.47 7.16
N PRO A 142 -2.29 38.47 6.40
CA PRO A 142 -0.96 39.06 6.59
C PRO A 142 -0.74 39.58 8.01
N ASN A 143 0.37 39.19 8.61
CA ASN A 143 0.83 39.56 9.95
C ASN A 143 -0.13 39.22 11.09
N GLU A 144 -1.15 38.40 10.85
CA GLU A 144 -2.07 37.92 11.88
C GLU A 144 -1.72 36.48 12.27
N PRO A 145 -1.44 36.20 13.56
CA PRO A 145 -1.27 34.84 14.03
C PRO A 145 -2.62 34.14 14.14
N ASP A 146 -2.79 33.05 13.38
CA ASP A 146 -3.98 32.21 13.48
C ASP A 146 -3.60 30.75 13.82
N ARG A 147 -4.53 30.09 14.49
CA ARG A 147 -4.46 28.70 14.95
C ARG A 147 -5.71 27.91 14.57
N GLN A 148 -6.72 28.57 14.02
CA GLN A 148 -7.99 27.95 13.66
C GLN A 148 -7.92 27.45 12.23
N ALA A 149 -8.40 26.23 12.01
CA ALA A 149 -8.54 25.67 10.68
C ALA A 149 -9.90 24.99 10.54
N TRP A 150 -10.54 25.21 9.41
CA TRP A 150 -11.80 24.59 9.04
C TRP A 150 -11.57 23.14 8.60
N ASN A 151 -12.18 22.16 9.29
CA ASN A 151 -12.09 20.77 8.88
C ASN A 151 -13.04 20.49 7.70
N GLU A 152 -12.48 20.07 6.56
CA GLU A 152 -13.26 19.77 5.34
C GLU A 152 -14.20 18.57 5.53
N SER A 153 -13.95 17.68 6.50
CA SER A 153 -14.73 16.45 6.72
C SER A 153 -15.85 16.58 7.75
N THR A 154 -15.68 17.46 8.74
CA THR A 154 -16.61 17.59 9.88
C THR A 154 -17.35 18.92 9.88
N ASP A 155 -16.95 19.86 8.99
CA ASP A 155 -17.51 21.20 8.89
C ASP A 155 -17.40 21.99 10.21
N GLU A 156 -16.33 21.73 10.96
CA GLU A 156 -16.07 22.30 12.28
C GLU A 156 -14.67 22.94 12.33
N TYR A 157 -14.54 24.04 13.08
CA TYR A 157 -13.25 24.67 13.36
C TYR A 157 -12.43 23.85 14.37
N ILE A 158 -11.25 23.42 13.95
CA ILE A 158 -10.27 22.73 14.80
C ILE A 158 -9.12 23.68 15.12
N LYS A 159 -8.71 23.68 16.39
CA LYS A 159 -7.50 24.38 16.84
C LYS A 159 -6.26 23.53 16.53
N LEU A 160 -5.41 24.01 15.64
CA LEU A 160 -4.14 23.37 15.28
C LEU A 160 -3.17 23.32 16.47
N PRO A 161 -2.17 22.44 16.49
CA PRO A 161 -1.18 22.42 17.56
C PRO A 161 -0.06 23.47 17.39
N PHE A 162 -0.11 24.31 16.36
CA PHE A 162 0.84 25.38 16.07
C PHE A 162 0.09 26.63 15.61
N GLU A 163 0.71 27.80 15.82
CA GLU A 163 0.25 29.07 15.29
C GLU A 163 0.98 29.37 13.98
N LEU A 164 0.27 29.87 12.99
CA LEU A 164 0.81 30.26 11.69
C LEU A 164 0.55 31.76 11.48
N THR A 165 1.62 32.49 11.18
CA THR A 165 1.54 33.89 10.77
C THR A 165 2.09 34.03 9.36
N LEU A 166 1.31 34.61 8.45
CA LEU A 166 1.76 34.93 7.10
C LEU A 166 2.57 36.24 7.15
N LYS A 167 3.85 36.23 6.77
CA LYS A 167 4.66 37.45 6.69
C LYS A 167 4.55 38.11 5.33
N ASP A 168 4.83 37.33 4.28
CA ASP A 168 4.81 37.81 2.91
C ASP A 168 4.28 36.73 1.98
N PHE A 169 3.62 37.15 0.91
CA PHE A 169 3.11 36.27 -0.12
C PHE A 169 3.47 36.81 -1.50
N SER A 170 4.17 36.00 -2.28
CA SER A 170 4.53 36.30 -3.65
C SER A 170 3.64 35.48 -4.60
N VAL A 171 2.69 36.15 -5.26
CA VAL A 171 1.82 35.55 -6.29
C VAL A 171 2.66 34.96 -7.43
N HIS A 172 3.65 35.70 -7.94
CA HIS A 172 4.46 35.26 -9.08
C HIS A 172 5.28 33.99 -8.80
N LYS A 173 5.76 33.82 -7.57
CA LYS A 173 6.54 32.65 -7.15
C LYS A 173 5.66 31.56 -6.54
N TYR A 174 4.37 31.84 -6.34
CA TYR A 174 3.46 31.01 -5.55
C TYR A 174 4.12 30.52 -4.26
N SER A 175 4.71 31.47 -3.52
CA SER A 175 5.44 31.17 -2.29
C SER A 175 5.02 32.11 -1.18
N SER A 176 4.77 31.54 0.00
CA SER A 176 4.43 32.25 1.21
C SER A 176 5.54 32.11 2.23
N GLU A 177 5.98 33.21 2.79
CA GLU A 177 6.88 33.22 3.94
C GLU A 177 6.03 33.22 5.20
N VAL A 178 6.12 32.14 5.97
CA VAL A 178 5.31 31.94 7.17
C VAL A 178 6.19 31.80 8.39
N THR A 179 5.72 32.34 9.51
CA THR A 179 6.29 32.06 10.82
C THR A 179 5.42 31.02 11.50
N LEU A 180 6.01 29.89 11.86
CA LEU A 180 5.35 28.84 12.61
C LEU A 180 5.81 28.92 14.05
N THR A 181 4.86 29.16 14.96
CA THR A 181 5.13 29.23 16.40
C THR A 181 4.53 28.01 17.07
N LEU A 182 5.38 27.20 17.70
CA LEU A 182 4.96 26.05 18.49
C LEU A 182 4.49 26.50 19.88
N PRO A 183 3.64 25.72 20.58
CA PRO A 183 3.20 26.01 21.95
C PRO A 183 4.37 26.14 22.94
N ASP A 184 5.52 25.54 22.63
CA ASP A 184 6.76 25.63 23.41
C ASP A 184 7.45 27.01 23.28
N GLY A 185 6.89 27.95 22.51
CA GLY A 185 7.46 29.28 22.25
C GLY A 185 8.54 29.31 21.17
N ARG A 186 8.87 28.16 20.55
CA ARG A 186 9.81 28.08 19.43
C ARG A 186 9.13 28.58 18.16
N SER A 187 9.67 29.63 17.56
CA SER A 187 9.26 30.12 16.24
C SER A 187 10.29 29.74 15.18
N SER A 188 9.82 29.31 14.01
CA SER A 188 10.66 29.11 12.83
C SER A 188 10.04 29.80 11.62
N GLU A 189 10.88 30.55 10.92
CA GLU A 189 10.50 31.16 9.64
C GLU A 189 10.74 30.15 8.53
N ILE A 190 9.69 29.84 7.79
CA ILE A 190 9.69 28.82 6.75
C ILE A 190 9.06 29.41 5.50
N LYS A 191 9.72 29.18 4.38
CA LYS A 191 9.15 29.46 3.07
C LYS A 191 8.37 28.25 2.58
N ILE A 192 7.06 28.37 2.50
CA ILE A 192 6.19 27.38 1.85
C ILE A 192 6.07 27.79 0.38
N ALA A 193 6.33 26.85 -0.52
CA ALA A 193 6.17 27.07 -1.95
C ALA A 193 5.46 25.89 -2.59
N VAL A 194 5.05 26.03 -3.84
CA VAL A 194 4.49 24.92 -4.64
C VAL A 194 5.42 23.71 -4.56
N ASN A 195 4.85 22.54 -4.27
CA ASN A 195 5.58 21.27 -4.05
C ASN A 195 6.59 21.24 -2.89
N HIS A 196 6.68 22.29 -2.10
CA HIS A 196 7.54 22.38 -0.90
C HIS A 196 6.69 22.63 0.35
N PRO A 197 6.01 21.60 0.88
CA PRO A 197 5.21 21.74 2.09
C PRO A 197 6.08 21.87 3.35
N ALA A 198 5.63 22.71 4.29
CA ALA A 198 6.22 22.72 5.63
C ALA A 198 5.74 21.51 6.44
N LYS A 199 6.61 21.01 7.32
CA LYS A 199 6.31 19.89 8.23
C LYS A 199 6.44 20.34 9.68
N VAL A 200 5.37 20.15 10.46
CA VAL A 200 5.35 20.41 11.91
C VAL A 200 4.82 19.15 12.60
N GLY A 201 5.71 18.37 13.22
CA GLY A 201 5.34 17.05 13.75
C GLY A 201 4.77 16.14 12.66
N SER A 202 3.52 15.68 12.85
CA SER A 202 2.77 14.86 11.89
C SER A 202 1.87 15.67 10.94
N TRP A 203 1.94 17.01 10.99
CA TRP A 203 1.22 17.91 10.10
C TRP A 203 2.07 18.30 8.90
N ARG A 204 1.46 18.30 7.73
CA ARG A 204 2.00 18.89 6.50
C ARG A 204 1.15 20.07 6.08
N ILE A 205 1.79 21.20 5.84
CA ILE A 205 1.14 22.44 5.48
C ILE A 205 1.46 22.72 4.02
N TYR A 206 0.44 22.65 3.20
CA TYR A 206 0.51 22.93 1.77
C TYR A 206 -0.10 24.30 1.51
N GLN A 207 0.54 25.07 0.65
CA GLN A 207 -0.12 26.23 0.07
C GLN A 207 -1.05 25.74 -1.04
N SER A 208 -2.35 25.93 -0.86
CA SER A 208 -3.35 25.46 -1.82
C SER A 208 -3.86 26.58 -2.73
N ASP A 209 -4.11 27.75 -2.16
CA ASP A 209 -4.77 28.84 -2.89
C ASP A 209 -4.48 30.19 -2.21
N TYR A 210 -5.03 31.28 -2.75
CA TYR A 210 -4.95 32.62 -2.16
C TYR A 210 -6.25 33.39 -2.41
N LEU A 211 -6.61 34.27 -1.48
CA LEU A 211 -7.60 35.31 -1.70
C LEU A 211 -6.88 36.61 -2.03
N SER A 212 -7.31 37.28 -3.10
CA SER A 212 -6.86 38.62 -3.43
C SER A 212 -8.00 39.60 -3.18
N ASP A 213 -7.81 40.56 -2.28
CA ASP A 213 -8.66 41.74 -2.22
C ASP A 213 -8.04 42.83 -3.11
N THR A 214 -8.60 42.97 -4.32
CA THR A 214 -8.14 43.93 -5.33
C THR A 214 -8.32 45.38 -4.87
N GLU A 215 -9.22 45.65 -3.90
CA GLU A 215 -9.51 47.01 -3.43
C GLU A 215 -8.53 47.48 -2.34
N ARG A 216 -8.05 46.56 -1.50
CA ARG A 216 -7.06 46.85 -0.45
C ARG A 216 -5.62 46.51 -0.82
N GLY A 217 -5.42 45.71 -1.88
CA GLY A 217 -4.10 45.20 -2.24
C GLY A 217 -3.56 44.17 -1.24
N GLU A 218 -4.43 43.61 -0.41
CA GLU A 218 -4.07 42.60 0.59
C GLU A 218 -4.30 41.20 0.01
N PHE A 219 -3.32 40.32 0.23
CA PHE A 219 -3.40 38.92 -0.17
C PHE A 219 -3.45 38.03 1.07
N ALA A 220 -4.49 37.21 1.18
CA ALA A 220 -4.54 36.15 2.19
C ALA A 220 -4.17 34.81 1.55
N SER A 221 -3.40 34.00 2.26
CA SER A 221 -2.99 32.67 1.75
C SER A 221 -3.88 31.59 2.35
N ILE A 222 -4.39 30.69 1.50
CA ILE A 222 -5.10 29.50 1.94
C ILE A 222 -4.10 28.36 2.06
N PHE A 223 -3.97 27.86 3.29
CA PHE A 223 -3.16 26.69 3.61
C PHE A 223 -4.03 25.46 3.84
N LYS A 224 -3.66 24.35 3.21
CA LYS A 224 -4.20 23.02 3.48
C LYS A 224 -3.28 22.29 4.45
N CYS A 225 -3.74 22.12 5.68
CA CYS A 225 -3.08 21.40 6.75
C CYS A 225 -3.57 19.95 6.78
N VAL A 226 -2.66 19.01 6.52
CA VAL A 226 -2.98 17.58 6.50
C VAL A 226 -2.23 16.89 7.62
N TYR A 227 -2.97 16.31 8.55
CA TYR A 227 -2.45 15.41 9.57
C TYR A 227 -2.54 13.96 9.07
N SER A 228 -1.42 13.24 9.08
CA SER A 228 -1.42 11.80 8.74
C SER A 228 -0.36 11.04 9.53
N PRO A 229 -0.75 10.24 10.54
CA PRO A 229 0.20 9.55 11.40
C PRO A 229 0.91 8.39 10.68
N MET A 230 0.20 7.70 9.78
CA MET A 230 0.72 6.56 9.02
C MET A 230 1.53 6.92 7.79
N SER A 231 1.58 8.21 7.42
CA SER A 231 2.27 8.65 6.20
C SER A 231 3.76 8.27 6.17
N GLU A 232 4.42 8.24 7.32
CA GLU A 232 5.83 7.83 7.40
C GLU A 232 6.00 6.31 7.27
N VAL A 233 5.10 5.53 7.86
CA VAL A 233 5.08 4.06 7.72
C VAL A 233 4.89 3.68 6.25
N LEU A 234 3.95 4.35 5.57
CA LEU A 234 3.72 4.16 4.14
C LEU A 234 4.96 4.50 3.31
N ARG A 235 5.62 5.63 3.63
CA ARG A 235 6.85 6.06 2.95
C ARG A 235 7.97 5.03 3.13
N ILE A 236 8.17 4.51 4.34
CA ILE A 236 9.17 3.48 4.63
C ILE A 236 8.85 2.20 3.85
N ALA A 237 7.58 1.80 3.79
CA ALA A 237 7.16 0.60 3.06
C ALA A 237 7.35 0.73 1.54
N LEU A 238 7.11 1.92 0.97
CA LEU A 238 7.39 2.21 -0.44
C LEU A 238 8.89 2.14 -0.74
N TRP A 239 9.74 2.73 0.12
CA TRP A 239 11.19 2.59 -0.01
C TRP A 239 11.64 1.13 0.13
N LEU A 240 11.03 0.37 1.05
CA LEU A 240 11.30 -1.05 1.23
C LEU A 240 10.96 -1.85 -0.04
N LEU A 241 9.82 -1.59 -0.68
CA LEU A 241 9.45 -2.20 -1.96
C LEU A 241 10.45 -1.84 -3.07
N LEU A 242 10.88 -0.58 -3.14
CA LEU A 242 11.83 -0.13 -4.15
C LEU A 242 13.20 -0.79 -3.97
N VAL A 243 13.73 -0.79 -2.74
CA VAL A 243 15.00 -1.45 -2.40
C VAL A 243 14.90 -2.96 -2.63
N SER A 244 13.77 -3.57 -2.30
CA SER A 244 13.48 -4.97 -2.58
C SER A 244 13.55 -5.27 -4.08
N ALA A 245 12.90 -4.47 -4.91
CA ALA A 245 12.92 -4.63 -6.37
C ALA A 245 14.36 -4.50 -6.91
N ALA A 246 15.10 -3.49 -6.48
CA ALA A 246 16.50 -3.34 -6.83
C ALA A 246 17.33 -4.57 -6.39
N ALA A 247 17.16 -5.02 -5.15
CA ALA A 247 17.87 -6.18 -4.62
C ALA A 247 17.57 -7.45 -5.43
N MET A 248 16.32 -7.63 -5.89
CA MET A 248 16.00 -8.75 -6.76
C MET A 248 16.72 -8.70 -8.11
N VAL A 249 16.79 -7.52 -8.73
CA VAL A 249 17.46 -7.35 -10.02
C VAL A 249 18.97 -7.60 -9.91
N PHE A 250 19.60 -7.10 -8.85
CA PHE A 250 21.06 -7.16 -8.71
C PHE A 250 21.60 -8.42 -8.03
N PHE A 251 20.88 -9.00 -7.05
CA PHE A 251 21.39 -10.14 -6.28
C PHE A 251 20.76 -11.48 -6.67
N SER A 252 19.47 -11.50 -7.00
CA SER A 252 18.85 -12.68 -7.60
C SER A 252 19.00 -12.62 -9.10
N GLY A 253 20.24 -12.75 -9.58
CA GLY A 253 20.53 -12.93 -11.00
C GLY A 253 19.55 -13.93 -11.58
N PHE A 254 18.77 -13.47 -12.55
CA PHE A 254 17.74 -14.23 -13.25
C PHE A 254 18.34 -15.56 -13.70
N LYS A 255 18.11 -16.63 -12.92
CA LYS A 255 18.35 -18.01 -13.36
C LYS A 255 16.99 -18.53 -13.81
N PRO A 256 16.57 -18.26 -15.06
CA PRO A 256 15.37 -18.89 -15.58
C PRO A 256 15.62 -20.38 -15.51
N ARG A 257 14.87 -21.06 -14.66
CA ARG A 257 14.83 -22.52 -14.66
C ARG A 257 13.94 -22.91 -15.84
N PHE A 258 14.42 -22.65 -17.06
CA PHE A 258 13.90 -23.36 -18.23
C PHE A 258 14.03 -24.85 -17.90
N GLY A 259 12.90 -25.54 -17.94
CA GLY A 259 12.76 -26.89 -17.44
C GLY A 259 13.89 -27.79 -17.94
N LYS A 260 14.64 -28.37 -17.00
CA LYS A 260 15.28 -29.66 -17.26
C LYS A 260 14.22 -30.74 -17.10
N GLU A 261 13.26 -30.76 -18.02
CA GLU A 261 12.50 -31.95 -18.36
C GLU A 261 12.91 -32.32 -19.78
N SER A 262 13.82 -33.30 -19.90
CA SER A 262 14.02 -34.16 -21.08
C SER A 262 15.32 -34.98 -21.07
N SER A 263 16.13 -34.97 -20.00
CA SER A 263 17.32 -35.85 -19.92
C SER A 263 17.11 -37.14 -19.12
N SER A 264 15.99 -37.31 -18.42
CA SER A 264 15.68 -38.57 -17.71
C SER A 264 14.71 -39.48 -18.48
N GLU A 265 13.88 -38.92 -19.35
CA GLU A 265 12.88 -39.69 -20.12
C GLU A 265 13.44 -40.27 -21.43
N LYS A 266 14.54 -39.70 -21.97
CA LYS A 266 15.25 -40.30 -23.11
C LYS A 266 16.04 -41.56 -22.75
N LYS A 267 16.33 -41.81 -21.46
CA LYS A 267 17.09 -43.00 -21.05
C LYS A 267 16.20 -44.24 -20.87
N SER A 268 14.94 -44.06 -20.52
CA SER A 268 13.96 -45.16 -20.45
C SER A 268 13.41 -45.56 -21.82
N LEU A 269 13.16 -44.59 -22.71
CA LEU A 269 12.64 -44.87 -24.05
C LEU A 269 13.69 -45.46 -25.01
N GLY A 270 14.95 -45.02 -24.89
CA GLY A 270 16.04 -45.58 -25.71
C GLY A 270 16.38 -47.04 -25.36
N GLN A 271 16.14 -47.48 -24.13
CA GLN A 271 16.48 -48.83 -23.68
C GLN A 271 15.34 -49.84 -23.92
N SER A 272 14.08 -49.41 -23.93
CA SER A 272 12.94 -50.24 -24.33
C SER A 272 12.90 -50.52 -25.84
N ASP A 273 13.29 -49.54 -26.66
CA ASP A 273 13.22 -49.66 -28.12
C ASP A 273 14.37 -50.49 -28.72
N LEU A 274 15.53 -50.52 -28.06
CA LEU A 274 16.64 -51.42 -28.41
C LEU A 274 16.33 -52.88 -28.04
N SER A 275 15.69 -53.14 -26.90
CA SER A 275 15.24 -54.48 -26.51
C SER A 275 14.13 -55.05 -27.41
N ALA A 276 13.25 -54.20 -27.95
CA ALA A 276 12.17 -54.62 -28.84
C ALA A 276 12.64 -54.92 -30.28
N ARG A 277 13.72 -54.26 -30.75
CA ARG A 277 14.31 -54.49 -32.08
C ARG A 277 15.14 -55.76 -32.17
N ASP A 278 15.84 -56.15 -31.11
CA ASP A 278 16.57 -57.43 -31.09
C ASP A 278 15.63 -58.65 -31.07
N CYS A 279 14.45 -58.52 -30.45
CA CYS A 279 13.46 -59.61 -30.39
C CYS A 279 12.73 -59.83 -31.73
N SER A 280 12.56 -58.79 -32.56
CA SER A 280 11.91 -58.90 -33.88
C SER A 280 12.87 -59.38 -34.97
N ILE A 281 14.16 -59.06 -34.89
CA ILE A 281 15.19 -59.55 -35.83
C ILE A 281 15.48 -61.05 -35.61
N GLY A 282 15.46 -61.53 -34.36
CA GLY A 282 15.62 -62.96 -34.05
C GLY A 282 14.50 -63.85 -34.63
N LYS A 283 13.24 -63.38 -34.61
CA LYS A 283 12.09 -64.14 -35.13
C LYS A 283 11.98 -64.17 -36.66
N SER A 284 12.58 -63.21 -37.37
CA SER A 284 12.58 -63.21 -38.84
C SER A 284 13.54 -64.26 -39.42
N LYS A 285 14.67 -64.52 -38.74
CA LYS A 285 15.65 -65.53 -39.23
C LYS A 285 15.26 -66.98 -38.95
N GLU A 286 14.36 -67.24 -38.01
CA GLU A 286 13.91 -68.61 -37.71
C GLU A 286 12.84 -69.14 -38.68
N LYS A 287 12.19 -68.25 -39.46
CA LYS A 287 11.19 -68.64 -40.47
C LYS A 287 11.74 -68.86 -41.88
N GLU A 288 13.00 -68.52 -42.14
CA GLU A 288 13.63 -68.68 -43.47
C GLU A 288 14.57 -69.89 -43.56
N GLY A 289 14.69 -70.68 -42.48
CA GLY A 289 15.57 -71.86 -42.38
C GLY A 289 14.85 -73.22 -42.27
N ARG A 290 13.56 -73.31 -42.61
CA ARG A 290 12.84 -74.58 -42.74
C ARG A 290 12.08 -74.64 -44.07
N LEU A 291 12.82 -74.98 -45.12
CA LEU A 291 12.36 -75.80 -46.24
C LEU A 291 13.26 -77.03 -46.28
#